data_AF-A0A351MAH3-F1
#
_entry.id   AF-A0A351MAH3-F1
#
_cell.length_a   1.000
_cell.length_b   1.000
_cell.length_c   1.000
_cell.angle_alpha   90.00
_cell.angle_beta   90.00
_cell.angle_gamma   90.00
#
_symmetry.space_group_name_H-M   'P 1'
#
loop_
_entity.id
_entity.type
_entity.pdbx_description
1 polymer ?
#
loop_
_entity_poly.entity_id
_entity_poly.type
_entity_poly.pdbx_seq_one_letter_code
_entity_poly.pdbx_strand_id
1 'polypeptide(L)' 'AGRPPGELPEPPGLIAVRIDPDTGLRAPTGSRNAITEYFPAGRAPAADTPGLPAAETAGAGTGAPLEQQLF' A
#
# COMPACT_ATOMS: atom_id res chain seq x y z
N ALA A 1 -7.17 -11.80 36.43
CA ALA A 1 -7.00 -12.36 35.07
C ALA A 1 -7.23 -11.23 34.06
N GLY A 2 -6.37 -11.11 33.05
CA GLY A 2 -6.43 -10.06 32.02
C GLY A 2 -7.40 -10.43 30.89
N ARG A 3 -8.12 -9.43 30.35
CA ARG A 3 -9.07 -9.59 29.25
C ARG A 3 -8.33 -10.00 27.96
N PRO A 4 -8.86 -10.92 27.14
CA PRO A 4 -8.27 -11.22 25.84
C PRO A 4 -8.28 -9.98 24.94
N PRO A 5 -7.37 -9.91 23.95
CA PRO A 5 -7.43 -8.91 22.90
C PRO A 5 -8.82 -8.88 22.26
N GLY A 6 -9.36 -7.70 22.00
CA GLY A 6 -10.58 -7.56 21.22
C GLY A 6 -10.28 -7.74 19.74
N GLU A 7 -11.20 -8.35 18.99
CA GLU A 7 -11.14 -8.34 17.53
C GLU A 7 -11.45 -6.92 17.01
N LEU A 8 -10.55 -6.38 16.18
CA LEU A 8 -10.82 -5.17 15.42
C LEU A 8 -11.17 -5.58 13.99
N PRO A 9 -12.43 -5.47 13.56
CA PRO A 9 -12.80 -5.79 12.19
C PRO A 9 -12.12 -4.81 11.24
N GLU A 10 -11.56 -5.32 10.13
CA GLU A 10 -11.00 -4.48 9.09
C GLU A 10 -12.12 -3.63 8.47
N PRO A 11 -12.02 -2.30 8.52
CA PRO A 11 -13.05 -1.46 7.93
C PRO A 11 -13.04 -1.65 6.40
N PRO A 12 -14.21 -1.80 5.77
CA PRO A 12 -14.27 -1.97 4.32
C PRO A 12 -13.70 -0.74 3.61
N GLY A 13 -12.99 -0.97 2.51
CA GLY A 13 -12.47 0.10 1.66
C GLY A 13 -11.10 0.65 2.07
N LEU A 14 -10.37 -0.02 2.96
CA LEU A 14 -8.94 0.18 3.10
C LEU A 14 -8.16 -0.56 1.99
N ILE A 15 -7.04 0.02 1.58
CA ILE A 15 -6.07 -0.57 0.67
C ILE A 15 -4.67 -0.49 1.27
N ALA A 16 -3.90 -1.56 1.12
CA ALA A 16 -2.50 -1.57 1.50
C ALA A 16 -1.63 -1.00 0.36
N VAL A 17 -0.77 -0.04 0.67
CA VAL A 17 0.08 0.66 -0.31
C VAL A 17 1.52 0.68 0.18
N ARG A 18 2.47 0.48 -0.74
CA ARG A 18 3.91 0.64 -0.46
C ARG A 18 4.29 2.11 -0.53
N ILE A 19 4.83 2.64 0.56
CA ILE A 19 5.18 4.05 0.75
C ILE A 19 6.68 4.16 1.00
N ASP A 20 7.31 5.14 0.36
CA ASP A 20 8.66 5.54 0.69
C ASP A 20 8.62 6.36 2.00
N PRO A 21 9.27 5.89 3.09
CA PRO A 21 9.14 6.52 4.40
C PRO A 21 9.76 7.93 4.47
N ASP A 22 10.67 8.25 3.55
CA ASP A 22 11.36 9.55 3.54
C ASP A 22 10.50 10.62 2.84
N THR A 23 9.71 10.22 1.84
CA THR A 23 8.88 11.16 1.04
C THR A 23 7.39 11.11 1.36
N GLY A 24 6.90 10.01 1.94
CA GLY A 24 5.47 9.76 2.13
C GLY A 24 4.70 9.45 0.83
N LEU A 25 5.40 9.31 -0.30
CA LEU A 25 4.79 9.02 -1.60
C LEU A 25 4.81 7.52 -1.90
N ARG A 26 4.07 7.13 -2.94
CA ARG A 26 4.06 5.73 -3.38
C ARG A 26 5.46 5.31 -3.78
N ALA A 27 5.97 4.26 -3.13
CA ALA A 27 7.31 3.76 -3.39
C ALA A 27 7.42 3.19 -4.82
N PRO A 28 8.52 3.47 -5.54
CA PRO A 28 8.82 2.82 -6.80
C PRO A 28 8.95 1.30 -6.64
N THR A 29 8.68 0.58 -7.73
CA THR A 29 8.93 -0.87 -7.80
C THR A 29 10.41 -1.16 -7.48
N GLY A 30 10.66 -2.10 -6.57
CA GLY A 30 12.02 -2.45 -6.15
C GLY A 30 12.63 -1.60 -5.03
N SER A 31 11.93 -0.56 -4.54
CA SER A 31 12.38 0.15 -3.33
C SER A 31 12.52 -0.83 -2.16
N ARG A 32 13.73 -0.89 -1.58
CA ARG A 32 14.07 -1.83 -0.49
C ARG A 32 13.58 -1.36 0.87
N ASN A 33 13.42 -0.05 1.06
CA ASN A 33 13.02 0.55 2.33
C ASN A 33 11.54 0.95 2.37
N ALA A 34 10.74 0.50 1.40
CA ALA A 34 9.33 0.87 1.37
C ALA A 34 8.56 0.17 2.50
N ILE A 35 7.76 0.95 3.23
CA ILE A 35 6.85 0.48 4.26
C ILE A 35 5.47 0.22 3.68
N THR A 36 4.67 -0.63 4.33
CA THR A 36 3.26 -0.84 3.97
C THR A 36 2.39 0.01 4.88
N GLU A 37 1.53 0.83 4.28
CA GLU A 37 0.60 1.70 5.00
C GLU A 37 -0.81 1.56 4.42
N TYR A 38 -1.84 1.72 5.26
CA TYR A 38 -3.24 1.55 4.88
C TYR A 38 -3.91 2.89 4.58
N PHE A 39 -4.61 2.97 3.45
CA PHE A 39 -5.33 4.17 3.03
C PHE A 39 -6.77 3.85 2.65
N PRO A 40 -7.72 4.77 2.85
CA PRO A 40 -9.01 4.69 2.18
C PRO A 40 -8.81 4.62 0.66
N ALA A 41 -9.58 3.78 -0.01
CA ALA A 41 -9.56 3.68 -1.47
C ALA A 41 -9.74 5.08 -2.10
N GLY A 42 -8.86 5.42 -3.04
CA GLY A 42 -8.85 6.74 -3.71
C GLY A 42 -8.18 7.89 -2.94
N ARG A 43 -7.65 7.65 -1.72
CA ARG A 43 -6.89 8.64 -0.93
C ARG A 43 -5.41 8.31 -0.75
N ALA A 44 -4.94 7.22 -1.33
CA ALA A 44 -3.52 6.89 -1.31
C ALA A 44 -2.69 7.93 -2.08
N PRO A 45 -1.47 8.25 -1.62
CA PRO A 45 -0.59 9.17 -2.35
C PRO A 45 -0.18 8.57 -3.70
N ALA A 46 -0.03 9.44 -4.70
CA ALA A 46 0.51 9.07 -6.00
C ALA A 46 2.04 8.89 -5.94
N ALA A 47 2.60 8.21 -6.93
CA ALA A 47 4.05 8.23 -7.13
C ALA A 47 4.44 9.62 -7.65
N ASP A 48 5.54 10.17 -7.14
CA ASP A 48 6.20 11.28 -7.83
C ASP A 48 6.69 10.70 -9.16
N THR A 49 6.04 11.10 -10.25
CA THR A 49 6.49 10.68 -11.58
C THR A 49 7.39 11.81 -12.06
N PRO A 50 8.73 11.69 -12.04
CA PRO A 50 9.56 12.65 -12.76
C PRO A 50 9.12 12.52 -14.22
N GLY A 51 8.57 13.59 -14.79
CA GLY A 51 7.87 13.57 -16.07
C GLY A 51 8.64 12.81 -17.15
N LEU A 52 8.21 11.58 -17.43
CA LEU A 52 8.56 10.87 -18.65
C LEU A 52 7.37 11.04 -19.62
N PRO A 53 7.63 11.34 -20.90
CA PRO A 53 6.57 11.50 -21.88
C PRO A 53 5.79 10.19 -22.00
N ALA A 54 4.46 10.33 -22.14
CA ALA A 54 3.50 9.24 -22.16
C ALA A 54 3.94 8.11 -23.11
N ALA A 55 4.15 6.92 -22.55
CA ALA A 55 4.30 5.69 -23.31
C ALA A 55 3.50 4.56 -22.63
N GLU A 56 2.32 4.34 -23.23
CA GLU A 56 1.58 3.09 -23.43
C GLU A 56 1.45 2.05 -22.30
N THR A 57 0.19 1.95 -21.84
CA THR A 57 -0.61 0.72 -21.72
C THR A 57 0.13 -0.62 -21.68
N ALA A 58 0.26 -1.19 -20.48
CA ALA A 58 0.39 -2.62 -20.30
C ALA A 58 -0.51 -3.07 -19.14
N GLY A 59 -1.66 -3.66 -19.48
CA GLY A 59 -2.51 -4.35 -18.53
C GLY A 59 -1.92 -5.71 -18.14
N ALA A 60 -2.09 -6.11 -16.88
CA ALA A 60 -2.31 -7.49 -16.47
C ALA A 60 -2.67 -7.50 -14.98
N GLY A 61 -3.89 -7.94 -14.68
CA GLY A 61 -4.33 -8.19 -13.32
C GLY A 61 -3.70 -9.45 -12.74
N THR A 62 -3.60 -9.49 -11.41
CA THR A 62 -4.11 -10.56 -10.52
C THR A 62 -3.61 -10.17 -9.13
N GLY A 63 -4.48 -9.53 -8.35
CA GLY A 63 -4.22 -9.23 -6.95
C GLY A 63 -4.41 -10.51 -6.14
N ALA A 64 -3.32 -11.09 -5.67
CA ALA A 64 -3.34 -11.93 -4.48
C ALA A 64 -2.99 -11.03 -3.28
N PRO A 65 -3.91 -10.78 -2.33
CA PRO A 65 -3.55 -10.06 -1.12
C PRO A 65 -2.61 -10.95 -0.31
N LEU A 66 -1.37 -10.47 -0.13
CA LEU A 66 -0.37 -11.11 0.71
C LEU A 66 -0.82 -10.98 2.17
N GLU A 67 -1.09 -12.13 2.80
CA GLU A 67 -1.36 -12.26 4.23
C GLU A 67 -0.13 -11.78 5.03
N GLN A 68 -0.23 -10.58 5.59
CA GLN A 68 0.77 -10.06 6.52
C GLN A 68 0.46 -10.61 7.92
N GLN A 69 1.13 -11.70 8.30
CA GLN A 69 1.24 -12.12 9.69
C GLN A 69 2.01 -11.04 10.46
N LEU A 70 1.27 -10.22 11.20
CA LEU A 70 1.79 -9.37 12.26
C LEU A 70 2.15 -10.29 13.44
N PHE A 71 3.35 -10.12 13.98
CA PHE A 71 4.02 -10.95 14.99
C PHE A 71 3.15 -11.39 16.18
#